data_AF-A0A7S1VR90-F1
#
_entry.id   AF-A0A7S1VR90-F1
#
_cell.length_a   1.000
_cell.length_b   1.000
_cell.length_c   1.000
_cell.angle_alpha   90.00
_cell.angle_beta   90.00
_cell.angle_gamma   90.00
#
_symmetry.space_group_name_H-M   'P 1'
#
loop_
_entity.id
_entity.type
_entity.pdbx_description
1 polymer ?
#
loop_
_entity_poly.entity_id
_entity_poly.type
_entity_poly.pdbx_seq_one_letter_code
_entity_poly.pdbx_strand_id
1 'polypeptide(L)'
;TSFKRVIFTTRLAGFSSALVHSDLFRNNNGSRRRHMAAFRKHLNDFRGWKSSGCVNEGSICTVLEAEAAALKFQLGRKKHRSALQNVVDAYREGISAAMSSGFQRLEAQTNERLGAFLMEFGSANEGHGYIKQSCVLYGQYGANAKVQHMHARYAFLVERPTLPSCVSASVIETRAQR
;
A
#
# COMPACT_ATOMS: atom_id res chain seq x y z
N THR A 1 -22.25 20.62 -16.41
CA THR A 1 -21.92 19.81 -15.21
C THR A 1 -21.88 18.30 -15.44
N SER A 2 -22.58 17.73 -16.43
CA SER A 2 -22.58 16.27 -16.70
C SER A 2 -21.23 15.72 -17.19
N PHE A 3 -20.57 16.39 -18.15
CA PHE A 3 -19.34 15.89 -18.78
C PHE A 3 -18.15 15.68 -17.81
N LYS A 4 -17.94 16.60 -16.87
CA LYS A 4 -16.86 16.49 -15.86
C LYS A 4 -17.05 15.28 -14.93
N ARG A 5 -18.31 14.91 -14.62
CA ARG A 5 -18.60 13.73 -13.79
C ARG A 5 -18.27 12.43 -14.52
N VAL A 6 -18.64 12.33 -15.81
CA VAL A 6 -18.35 11.15 -16.65
C VAL A 6 -16.84 10.90 -16.78
N ILE A 7 -16.06 11.97 -16.95
CA ILE A 7 -14.59 11.87 -17.00
C ILE A 7 -14.03 11.33 -15.68
N PHE A 8 -14.46 11.88 -14.55
CA PHE A 8 -13.97 11.47 -13.24
C PHE A 8 -14.27 9.99 -12.93
N THR A 9 -15.51 9.53 -13.18
CA THR A 9 -15.91 8.14 -12.94
C THR A 9 -15.13 7.17 -13.81
N THR A 10 -14.90 7.52 -15.08
CA THR A 10 -14.13 6.69 -16.02
C THR A 10 -12.67 6.55 -15.56
N ARG A 11 -12.07 7.63 -15.08
CA ARG A 11 -10.68 7.63 -14.58
C ARG A 11 -10.53 6.80 -13.31
N LEU A 12 -11.41 7.00 -12.32
CA LEU A 12 -11.37 6.21 -11.08
C LEU A 12 -11.58 4.71 -11.33
N ALA A 13 -12.47 4.37 -12.28
CA ALA A 13 -12.68 2.99 -12.70
C ALA A 13 -11.42 2.42 -13.38
N GLY A 14 -10.76 3.19 -14.26
CA GLY A 14 -9.50 2.81 -14.89
C GLY A 14 -8.38 2.54 -13.87
N PHE A 15 -8.24 3.39 -12.85
CA PHE A 15 -7.28 3.19 -11.77
C PHE A 15 -7.56 1.90 -11.00
N SER A 16 -8.81 1.72 -10.57
CA SER A 16 -9.22 0.52 -9.82
C SER A 16 -9.02 -0.75 -10.65
N SER A 17 -9.35 -0.72 -11.94
CA SER A 17 -9.13 -1.81 -12.89
C SER A 17 -7.65 -2.17 -13.05
N ALA A 18 -6.77 -1.16 -13.15
CA ALA A 18 -5.33 -1.39 -13.17
C ALA A 18 -4.87 -2.15 -11.92
N LEU A 19 -5.27 -1.70 -10.72
CA LEU A 19 -4.89 -2.35 -9.48
C LEU A 19 -5.44 -3.79 -9.36
N VAL A 20 -6.68 -4.02 -9.80
CA VAL A 20 -7.25 -5.38 -9.86
C VAL A 20 -6.43 -6.28 -10.77
N HIS A 21 -6.03 -5.79 -11.95
CA HIS A 21 -5.18 -6.56 -12.85
C HIS A 21 -3.79 -6.82 -12.26
N SER A 22 -3.25 -5.91 -11.46
CA SER A 22 -1.96 -6.12 -10.80
C SER A 22 -2.05 -7.18 -9.70
N ASP A 23 -3.15 -7.22 -8.95
CA ASP A 23 -3.39 -8.25 -7.93
C ASP A 23 -3.70 -9.62 -8.56
N LEU A 24 -4.48 -9.65 -9.65
CA LEU A 24 -4.72 -10.87 -10.42
C LEU A 24 -3.43 -11.40 -11.06
N PHE A 25 -2.53 -10.51 -11.50
CA PHE A 25 -1.22 -10.91 -12.00
C PHE A 25 -0.40 -11.63 -10.92
N ARG A 26 -0.41 -11.12 -9.68
CA ARG A 26 0.31 -11.74 -8.55
C ARG A 26 -0.25 -13.12 -8.23
N ASN A 27 -1.57 -13.23 -8.16
CA ASN A 27 -2.26 -14.41 -7.65
C ASN A 27 -2.58 -15.49 -8.69
N ASN A 28 -2.61 -15.17 -9.99
CA ASN A 28 -3.01 -16.11 -11.05
C ASN A 28 -1.93 -16.34 -12.10
N ASN A 29 -1.22 -17.48 -12.00
CA ASN A 29 -0.13 -17.84 -12.90
C ASN A 29 -0.56 -18.04 -14.36
N GLY A 30 -1.76 -18.57 -14.61
CA GLY A 30 -2.21 -18.94 -15.96
C GLY A 30 -2.55 -17.76 -16.87
N SER A 31 -2.90 -16.60 -16.29
CA SER A 31 -3.34 -15.41 -17.03
C SER A 31 -2.44 -14.18 -16.87
N ARG A 32 -1.22 -14.35 -16.34
CA ARG A 32 -0.27 -13.24 -16.08
C ARG A 32 -0.06 -12.31 -17.27
N ARG A 33 0.16 -12.87 -18.47
CA ARG A 33 0.38 -12.05 -19.68
C ARG A 33 -0.80 -11.15 -20.01
N ARG A 34 -2.03 -11.68 -19.90
CA ARG A 34 -3.28 -10.92 -20.15
C ARG A 34 -3.44 -9.79 -19.14
N HIS A 35 -3.27 -10.08 -17.85
CA HIS A 35 -3.41 -9.07 -16.80
C HIS A 35 -2.31 -8.00 -16.87
N MET A 36 -1.06 -8.37 -17.20
CA MET A 36 0.01 -7.41 -17.44
C MET A 36 -0.29 -6.52 -18.66
N ALA A 37 -0.83 -7.08 -19.75
CA ALA A 37 -1.22 -6.29 -20.92
C ALA A 37 -2.33 -5.28 -20.59
N ALA A 38 -3.37 -5.73 -19.86
CA ALA A 38 -4.47 -4.86 -19.43
C ALA A 38 -4.00 -3.76 -18.45
N PHE A 39 -3.12 -4.11 -17.50
CA PHE A 39 -2.48 -3.15 -16.60
C PHE A 39 -1.71 -2.08 -17.38
N ARG A 40 -0.87 -2.49 -18.34
CA ARG A 40 -0.08 -1.57 -19.18
C ARG A 40 -0.96 -0.66 -20.02
N LYS A 41 -2.09 -1.16 -20.53
CA LYS A 41 -3.07 -0.34 -21.23
C LYS A 41 -3.54 0.81 -20.34
N HIS A 42 -4.03 0.51 -19.14
CA HIS A 42 -4.47 1.54 -18.20
C HIS A 42 -3.35 2.51 -17.82
N LEU A 43 -2.13 2.01 -17.56
CA LEU A 43 -0.98 2.88 -17.28
C LEU A 43 -0.71 3.87 -18.44
N ASN A 44 -0.79 3.41 -19.69
CA ASN A 44 -0.61 4.27 -20.86
C ASN A 44 -1.74 5.31 -20.98
N ASP A 45 -2.98 4.93 -20.69
CA ASP A 45 -4.11 5.86 -20.65
C ASP A 45 -3.84 6.99 -19.63
N PHE A 46 -3.38 6.64 -18.42
CA PHE A 46 -3.04 7.62 -17.38
C PHE A 46 -1.84 8.50 -17.74
N ARG A 47 -0.84 7.98 -18.46
CA ARG A 47 0.26 8.79 -18.98
C ARG A 47 -0.21 9.81 -20.02
N GLY A 48 -1.12 9.39 -20.90
CA GLY A 48 -1.78 10.28 -21.84
C GLY A 48 -2.54 11.39 -21.12
N TRP A 49 -3.29 11.04 -20.06
CA TRP A 49 -4.02 12.05 -19.30
C TRP A 49 -3.11 12.99 -18.49
N LYS A 50 -2.03 12.48 -17.88
CA LYS A 50 -1.01 13.32 -17.22
C LYS A 50 -0.49 14.42 -18.15
N SER A 51 -0.29 14.11 -19.44
CA SER A 51 0.14 15.10 -20.43
C SER A 51 -0.92 16.16 -20.77
N SER A 52 -2.20 15.88 -20.50
CA SER A 52 -3.31 16.83 -20.68
C SER A 52 -3.50 17.82 -19.52
N GLY A 53 -2.70 17.73 -18.46
CA GLY A 53 -2.59 18.77 -17.42
C GLY A 53 -3.61 18.70 -16.27
N CYS A 54 -4.29 17.57 -16.05
CA CYS A 54 -5.13 17.42 -14.85
C CYS A 54 -4.28 17.17 -13.60
N VAL A 55 -4.35 18.10 -12.64
CA VAL A 55 -3.51 18.18 -11.42
C VAL A 55 -3.43 16.84 -10.65
N ASN A 56 -4.52 16.08 -10.59
CA ASN A 56 -4.60 14.88 -9.75
C ASN A 56 -4.02 13.63 -10.41
N GLU A 57 -3.79 13.66 -11.72
CA GLU A 57 -3.39 12.49 -12.49
C GLU A 57 -1.89 12.20 -12.39
N GLY A 58 -1.11 13.22 -12.05
CA GLY A 58 0.31 13.05 -11.74
C GLY A 58 0.50 12.00 -10.64
N SER A 59 -0.22 12.15 -9.53
CA SER A 59 -0.13 11.23 -8.38
C SER A 59 -0.56 9.81 -8.73
N ILE A 60 -1.69 9.64 -9.44
CA ILE A 60 -2.17 8.33 -9.87
C ILE A 60 -1.18 7.65 -10.82
N CYS A 61 -0.63 8.41 -11.78
CA CYS A 61 0.37 7.91 -12.70
C CYS A 61 1.62 7.42 -11.95
N THR A 62 2.16 8.21 -11.02
CA THR A 62 3.34 7.83 -10.22
C THR A 62 3.09 6.54 -9.42
N VAL A 63 1.89 6.39 -8.82
CA VAL A 63 1.52 5.15 -8.10
C VAL A 63 1.44 3.95 -9.04
N LEU A 64 0.86 4.10 -10.23
CA LEU A 64 0.82 3.02 -11.22
C LEU A 64 2.21 2.69 -11.79
N GLU A 65 3.12 3.66 -11.86
CA GLU A 65 4.51 3.43 -12.26
C GLU A 65 5.29 2.63 -11.19
N ALA A 66 5.07 2.93 -9.91
CA ALA A 66 5.59 2.14 -8.80
C ALA A 66 5.09 0.69 -8.84
N GLU A 67 3.79 0.51 -9.08
CA GLU A 67 3.18 -0.81 -9.24
C GLU A 67 3.77 -1.54 -10.46
N ALA A 68 3.98 -0.86 -11.58
CA ALA A 68 4.64 -1.43 -12.76
C ALA A 68 6.06 -1.91 -12.45
N ALA A 69 6.82 -1.14 -11.66
CA ALA A 69 8.16 -1.52 -11.20
C ALA A 69 8.09 -2.78 -10.32
N ALA A 70 7.14 -2.87 -9.39
CA ALA A 70 6.95 -4.03 -8.54
C ALA A 70 6.63 -5.31 -9.35
N LEU A 71 5.75 -5.22 -10.34
CA LEU A 71 5.43 -6.36 -11.21
C LEU A 71 6.63 -6.79 -12.07
N LYS A 72 7.43 -5.82 -12.56
CA LYS A 72 8.68 -6.12 -13.28
C LYS A 72 9.70 -6.83 -12.38
N PHE A 73 9.84 -6.39 -11.13
CA PHE A 73 10.70 -7.02 -10.15
C PHE A 73 10.28 -8.48 -9.89
N GLN A 74 8.97 -8.75 -9.76
CA GLN A 74 8.46 -10.11 -9.59
C GLN A 74 8.69 -11.02 -10.80
N LEU A 75 8.69 -10.48 -12.03
CA LEU A 75 9.02 -11.22 -13.25
C LEU A 75 10.52 -11.46 -13.44
N GLY A 76 11.36 -10.63 -12.83
CA GLY A 76 12.81 -10.72 -12.96
C GLY A 76 13.31 -12.08 -12.47
N ARG A 77 14.09 -12.78 -13.30
CA ARG A 77 14.76 -14.03 -12.89
C ARG A 77 15.77 -13.81 -11.76
N LYS A 78 16.34 -12.61 -11.67
CA LYS A 78 17.31 -12.21 -10.64
C LYS A 78 16.76 -11.02 -9.84
N LYS A 79 16.53 -11.25 -8.55
CA LYS A 79 16.09 -10.22 -7.60
C LYS A 79 17.31 -9.49 -7.04
N HIS A 80 17.80 -8.50 -7.78
CA HIS A 80 18.94 -7.69 -7.33
C HIS A 80 18.50 -6.64 -6.31
N ARG A 81 19.39 -6.33 -5.35
CA ARG A 81 19.16 -5.29 -4.33
C ARG A 81 18.85 -3.93 -4.94
N SER A 82 19.52 -3.55 -6.04
CA SER A 82 19.22 -2.31 -6.77
C SER A 82 17.81 -2.30 -7.37
N ALA A 83 17.34 -3.43 -7.89
CA ALA A 83 16.00 -3.54 -8.43
C ALA A 83 14.94 -3.44 -7.32
N LEU A 84 15.21 -3.99 -6.13
CA LEU A 84 14.35 -3.81 -4.95
C LEU A 84 14.28 -2.33 -4.55
N GLN A 85 15.44 -1.66 -4.46
CA GLN A 85 15.52 -0.24 -4.10
C GLN A 85 14.74 0.64 -5.08
N ASN A 86 14.85 0.38 -6.39
CA ASN A 86 14.09 1.12 -7.40
C ASN A 86 12.57 1.01 -7.21
N VAL A 87 12.07 -0.15 -6.77
CA VAL A 87 10.64 -0.32 -6.48
C VAL A 87 10.25 0.48 -5.24
N VAL A 88 11.07 0.42 -4.18
CA VAL A 88 10.84 1.17 -2.93
C VAL A 88 10.83 2.68 -3.21
N ASP A 89 11.79 3.19 -3.97
CA ASP A 89 11.90 4.60 -4.31
C ASP A 89 10.70 5.06 -5.14
N ALA A 90 10.28 4.26 -6.13
CA ALA A 90 9.09 4.57 -6.92
C ALA A 90 7.81 4.64 -6.06
N TYR A 91 7.63 3.73 -5.10
CA TYR A 91 6.49 3.81 -4.19
C TYR A 91 6.58 5.02 -3.26
N ARG A 92 7.77 5.36 -2.75
CA ARG A 92 7.96 6.56 -1.91
C ARG A 92 7.64 7.84 -2.69
N GLU A 93 8.02 7.91 -3.96
CA GLU A 93 7.63 9.00 -4.86
C GLU A 93 6.10 9.04 -5.03
N GLY A 94 5.46 7.88 -5.22
CA GLY A 94 4.00 7.77 -5.31
C GLY A 94 3.28 8.23 -4.04
N ILE A 95 3.79 7.86 -2.86
CA ILE A 95 3.27 8.31 -1.56
C ILE A 95 3.42 9.83 -1.45
N SER A 96 4.59 10.37 -1.76
CA SER A 96 4.83 11.82 -1.73
C SER A 96 3.89 12.56 -2.67
N ALA A 97 3.67 12.05 -3.88
CA ALA A 97 2.76 12.66 -4.86
C ALA A 97 1.29 12.58 -4.40
N ALA A 98 0.87 11.47 -3.79
CA ALA A 98 -0.47 11.32 -3.22
C ALA A 98 -0.71 12.27 -2.03
N MET A 99 0.30 12.42 -1.16
CA MET A 99 0.28 13.35 -0.03
C MET A 99 0.17 14.81 -0.50
N SER A 100 1.04 15.24 -1.43
CA SER A 100 1.04 16.61 -1.97
C SER A 100 -0.26 16.98 -2.71
N SER A 101 -0.98 16.00 -3.22
CA SER A 101 -2.27 16.21 -3.90
C SER A 101 -3.48 16.12 -2.95
N GLY A 102 -3.27 15.77 -1.69
CA GLY A 102 -4.34 15.62 -0.69
C GLY A 102 -5.23 14.40 -0.87
N PHE A 103 -4.86 13.45 -1.74
CA PHE A 103 -5.63 12.22 -1.97
C PHE A 103 -5.30 11.15 -0.94
N GLN A 104 -5.81 11.34 0.27
CA GLN A 104 -5.56 10.45 1.42
C GLN A 104 -5.86 8.98 1.12
N ARG A 105 -6.91 8.69 0.32
CA ARG A 105 -7.22 7.31 -0.12
C ARG A 105 -6.09 6.70 -0.95
N LEU A 106 -5.50 7.49 -1.86
CA LEU A 106 -4.41 7.04 -2.72
C LEU A 106 -3.13 6.86 -1.90
N GLU A 107 -2.87 7.77 -0.96
CA GLU A 107 -1.77 7.65 0.00
C GLU A 107 -1.89 6.37 0.83
N ALA A 108 -3.06 6.10 1.42
CA ALA A 108 -3.32 4.90 2.21
C ALA A 108 -3.05 3.62 1.41
N GLN A 109 -3.55 3.57 0.18
CA GLN A 109 -3.40 2.42 -0.70
C GLN A 109 -1.96 2.21 -1.17
N THR A 110 -1.21 3.29 -1.40
CA THR A 110 0.19 3.22 -1.80
C THR A 110 1.07 2.76 -0.63
N ASN A 111 0.79 3.24 0.58
CA ASN A 111 1.41 2.74 1.82
C ASN A 111 1.13 1.24 2.02
N GLU A 112 -0.12 0.78 1.83
CA GLU A 112 -0.47 -0.65 1.92
C GLU A 112 0.39 -1.49 0.97
N ARG A 113 0.48 -1.06 -0.31
CA ARG A 113 1.19 -1.80 -1.36
C ARG A 113 2.70 -1.83 -1.12
N LEU A 114 3.30 -0.72 -0.72
CA LEU A 114 4.72 -0.68 -0.35
C LEU A 114 4.99 -1.56 0.88
N GLY A 115 4.16 -1.46 1.90
CA GLY A 115 4.27 -2.27 3.11
C GLY A 115 4.23 -3.76 2.80
N ALA A 116 3.23 -4.20 2.03
CA ALA A 116 3.11 -5.58 1.58
C ALA A 116 4.33 -6.04 0.75
N PHE A 117 4.80 -5.19 -0.17
CA PHE A 117 5.97 -5.49 -1.00
C PHE A 117 7.26 -5.64 -0.17
N LEU A 118 7.50 -4.75 0.79
CA LEU A 118 8.65 -4.80 1.69
C LEU A 118 8.61 -6.01 2.60
N MET A 119 7.44 -6.43 3.07
CA MET A 119 7.29 -7.63 3.88
C MET A 119 7.57 -8.91 3.07
N GLU A 120 7.26 -8.92 1.78
CA GLU A 120 7.48 -10.09 0.92
C GLU A 120 8.91 -10.19 0.39
N PHE A 121 9.55 -9.06 0.03
CA PHE A 121 10.83 -9.06 -0.69
C PHE A 121 11.95 -8.24 -0.04
N GLY A 122 11.67 -7.53 1.05
CA GLY A 122 12.60 -6.60 1.67
C GLY A 122 12.64 -6.72 3.19
N SER A 123 12.70 -5.57 3.87
CA SER A 123 12.70 -5.48 5.32
C SER A 123 11.27 -5.54 5.86
N ALA A 124 10.90 -6.65 6.49
CA ALA A 124 9.59 -6.79 7.15
C ALA A 124 9.34 -5.67 8.15
N ASN A 125 10.35 -5.34 8.98
CA ASN A 125 10.27 -4.25 9.96
C ASN A 125 9.91 -2.89 9.32
N GLU A 126 10.50 -2.59 8.16
CA GLU A 126 10.17 -1.36 7.44
C GLU A 126 8.75 -1.42 6.87
N GLY A 127 8.38 -2.56 6.29
CA GLY A 127 7.03 -2.79 5.77
C GLY A 127 5.94 -2.64 6.82
N HIS A 128 6.20 -3.02 8.08
CA HIS A 128 5.27 -2.84 9.19
C HIS A 128 4.89 -1.37 9.41
N GLY A 129 5.86 -0.46 9.31
CA GLY A 129 5.64 0.97 9.44
C GLY A 129 4.64 1.49 8.40
N TYR A 130 4.83 1.07 7.13
CA TYR A 130 3.94 1.44 6.03
C TYR A 130 2.53 0.84 6.18
N ILE A 131 2.40 -0.41 6.64
CA ILE A 131 1.08 -1.00 6.92
C ILE A 131 0.36 -0.26 8.05
N LYS A 132 1.05 0.10 9.13
CA LYS A 132 0.48 0.87 10.24
C LYS A 132 -0.01 2.24 9.76
N GLN A 133 0.80 2.95 8.96
CA GLN A 133 0.43 4.23 8.38
C GLN A 133 -0.81 4.11 7.48
N SER A 134 -0.86 3.06 6.66
CA SER A 134 -2.04 2.76 5.84
C SER A 134 -3.31 2.58 6.67
N CYS A 135 -3.26 1.84 7.78
CA CYS A 135 -4.40 1.67 8.70
C CYS A 135 -4.87 3.01 9.29
N VAL A 136 -3.95 3.88 9.72
CA VAL A 136 -4.29 5.21 10.24
C VAL A 136 -5.02 6.04 9.19
N LEU A 137 -4.49 6.09 7.96
CA LEU A 137 -5.10 6.82 6.86
C LEU A 137 -6.48 6.25 6.51
N TYR A 138 -6.63 4.92 6.46
CA TYR A 138 -7.91 4.26 6.24
C TYR A 138 -8.95 4.61 7.31
N GLY A 139 -8.54 4.68 8.59
CA GLY A 139 -9.41 5.11 9.69
C GLY A 139 -9.82 6.57 9.58
N GLN A 140 -8.88 7.47 9.28
CA GLN A 140 -9.13 8.91 9.17
C GLN A 140 -10.15 9.28 8.09
N TYR A 141 -10.17 8.59 6.94
CA TYR A 141 -11.19 8.85 5.91
C TYR A 141 -12.48 8.01 6.08
N GLY A 142 -12.56 7.17 7.12
CA GLY A 142 -13.77 6.44 7.50
C GLY A 142 -13.94 5.05 6.87
N ALA A 143 -12.89 4.43 6.33
CA ALA A 143 -12.96 3.08 5.77
C ALA A 143 -12.79 1.97 6.84
N ASN A 144 -13.68 1.95 7.83
CA ASN A 144 -13.61 1.02 8.97
C ASN A 144 -13.57 -0.46 8.56
N ALA A 145 -14.34 -0.86 7.55
CA ALA A 145 -14.32 -2.24 7.04
C ALA A 145 -12.93 -2.62 6.48
N LYS A 146 -12.25 -1.68 5.83
CA LYS A 146 -10.88 -1.89 5.34
C LYS A 146 -9.89 -1.98 6.50
N VAL A 147 -10.03 -1.14 7.53
CA VAL A 147 -9.22 -1.22 8.76
C VAL A 147 -9.37 -2.58 9.44
N GLN A 148 -10.60 -3.07 9.61
CA GLN A 148 -10.87 -4.40 10.17
C GLN A 148 -10.24 -5.51 9.34
N HIS A 149 -10.39 -5.45 8.00
CA HIS A 149 -9.74 -6.40 7.09
C HIS A 149 -8.21 -6.35 7.21
N MET A 150 -7.62 -5.16 7.34
CA MET A 150 -6.17 -4.99 7.53
C MET A 150 -5.71 -5.59 8.86
N HIS A 151 -6.44 -5.37 9.95
CA HIS A 151 -6.13 -6.00 11.25
C HIS A 151 -6.22 -7.52 11.19
N ALA A 152 -7.23 -8.08 10.51
CA ALA A 152 -7.33 -9.53 10.33
C ALA A 152 -6.17 -10.08 9.50
N ARG A 153 -5.84 -9.42 8.39
CA ARG A 153 -4.76 -9.85 7.47
C ARG A 153 -3.37 -9.73 8.07
N TYR A 154 -3.15 -8.71 8.89
CA TYR A 154 -1.85 -8.36 9.47
C TYR A 154 -1.88 -8.46 11.00
N ALA A 155 -2.62 -9.44 11.56
CA ALA A 155 -2.82 -9.58 13.00
C ALA A 155 -1.49 -9.64 13.79
N PHE A 156 -0.48 -10.29 13.22
CA PHE A 156 0.87 -10.37 13.78
C PHE A 156 1.58 -9.02 13.93
N LEU A 157 1.09 -7.94 13.31
CA LEU A 157 1.61 -6.58 13.48
C LEU A 157 1.00 -5.86 14.68
N VAL A 158 -0.14 -6.34 15.16
CA VAL A 158 -0.89 -5.75 16.28
C VAL A 158 -0.42 -6.33 17.62
N GLU A 159 0.29 -7.46 17.60
CA GLU A 159 0.76 -8.16 18.81
C GLU A 159 2.25 -7.95 19.12
N ARG A 160 2.51 -7.07 20.09
CA ARG A 160 2.92 -7.52 21.43
C ARG A 160 2.23 -6.60 22.44
N PRO A 161 1.10 -7.01 23.05
CA PRO A 161 0.78 -6.50 24.37
C PRO A 161 2.00 -6.87 25.21
N THR A 162 2.72 -5.87 25.73
CA THR A 162 3.64 -6.15 26.82
C THR A 162 2.79 -6.81 27.90
N LEU A 163 2.99 -8.11 28.14
CA LEU A 163 2.50 -8.73 29.35
C LEU A 163 2.89 -7.79 30.48
N PRO A 164 1.96 -7.37 31.36
CA PRO A 164 2.31 -6.52 32.47
C PRO A 164 3.48 -7.19 33.16
N SER A 165 4.64 -6.50 33.15
CA SER A 165 5.82 -6.87 33.91
C SER A 165 5.31 -7.36 35.24
N CYS A 166 5.53 -8.65 35.52
CA CYS A 166 5.19 -9.26 36.79
C CYS A 166 5.56 -8.26 37.88
N VAL A 167 4.54 -7.68 38.51
CA VAL A 167 4.74 -6.86 39.69
C VAL A 167 5.33 -7.85 40.68
N SER A 168 6.64 -7.75 40.91
CA SER A 168 7.33 -8.49 41.94
C SER A 168 6.53 -8.27 43.22
N ALA A 169 5.81 -9.30 43.65
CA ALA A 169 5.10 -9.29 44.92
C ALA A 169 6.15 -9.03 45.99
N SER A 170 6.25 -7.77 46.43
CA SER A 170 7.02 -7.45 47.62
C SER A 170 6.28 -8.09 48.77
N VAL A 171 6.89 -9.14 49.31
CA VAL A 171 6.50 -9.82 50.53
C VAL A 171 6.45 -8.75 51.62
N ILE A 172 5.24 -8.35 52.03
CA ILE A 172 5.03 -7.57 53.24
C ILE A 172 5.22 -8.55 54.40
N GLU A 173 6.46 -8.68 54.85
CA GLU A 173 6.81 -9.39 56.06
C GLU A 173 6.29 -8.57 57.26
N THR A 174 5.10 -8.91 57.74
CA THR A 174 4.50 -8.24 58.91
C THR A 174 5.22 -8.74 60.16
N ARG A 175 6.17 -7.94 60.67
CA ARG A 175 6.79 -8.15 61.98
C ARG A 175 5.74 -8.01 63.08
N ALA A 176 5.45 -9.12 63.76
CA ALA A 176 4.80 -9.11 65.06
C ALA A 176 5.71 -8.40 66.08
N GLN A 177 5.20 -7.36 66.73
CA GLN A 177 5.77 -6.83 67.97
C GLN A 177 4.84 -7.22 69.13
N ARG A 178 5.47 -7.84 70.14
CA ARG A 178 4.93 -8.04 71.48
C ARG A 178 5.04 -6.75 72.28
#